data_AF-A0A928YT24-F1
#
_entry.id   AF-A0A928YT24-F1
#
_cell.length_a   1.000
_cell.length_b   1.000
_cell.length_c   1.000
_cell.angle_alpha   90.00
_cell.angle_beta   90.00
_cell.angle_gamma   90.00
#
_symmetry.space_group_name_H-M   'P 1'
#
loop_
_entity.id
_entity.type
_entity.pdbx_description
1 polymer ?
#
loop_
_entity_poly.entity_id
_entity_poly.type
_entity_poly.pdbx_seq_one_letter_code
_entity_poly.pdbx_strand_id
1 'polypeptide(L)'
;MKNNKVIFVKIGNKTKKLIAINLKEDIFLNIHHVIAHELDKKIDDKNAKKIINPKGEFDKNSSILQRFIASTDKSYKRRPKALGNFDPNTNAYPLQILLNNYLSLENKDSKSFIELTEKAMDYLVNAATNIIKATGGIVVFMHYDDSFMILLLSKKTVFNINNFVLEDLEAMDIESLRVCRRLTFLRELTYEKETRIFT
;
A
#
# COMPACT_ATOMS: atom_id res chain seq x y z
N MET A 1 -1.64 -32.65 -4.10
CA MET A 1 -0.28 -33.08 -4.50
C MET A 1 0.39 -31.94 -5.25
N LYS A 2 1.64 -31.60 -4.90
CA LYS A 2 2.39 -30.45 -5.44
C LYS A 2 2.99 -30.80 -6.80
N ASN A 3 2.57 -30.14 -7.89
CA ASN A 3 3.20 -30.28 -9.20
C ASN A 3 4.39 -29.32 -9.34
N ASN A 4 5.55 -29.75 -8.88
CA ASN A 4 6.80 -29.02 -9.12
C ASN A 4 7.32 -29.33 -10.53
N LYS A 5 7.47 -28.32 -11.37
CA LYS A 5 8.12 -28.47 -12.69
C LYS A 5 9.63 -28.33 -12.50
N VAL A 6 10.37 -29.43 -12.63
CA VAL A 6 11.84 -29.41 -12.54
C VAL A 6 12.40 -29.05 -13.91
N ILE A 7 13.24 -28.02 -13.98
CA ILE A 7 13.92 -27.62 -15.21
C ILE A 7 15.42 -27.85 -15.01
N PHE A 8 16.03 -28.58 -15.94
CA PHE A 8 17.46 -28.80 -15.95
C PHE A 8 18.09 -27.82 -16.94
N VAL A 9 19.07 -27.06 -16.47
CA VAL A 9 19.84 -26.15 -17.32
C VAL A 9 21.28 -26.62 -17.36
N LYS A 10 21.81 -26.78 -18.57
CA LYS A 10 23.20 -27.18 -18.80
C LYS A 10 24.04 -25.92 -18.97
N ILE A 11 25.03 -25.74 -18.10
CA ILE A 11 25.99 -24.64 -18.17
C ILE A 11 27.38 -25.25 -18.30
N GLY A 12 27.94 -25.22 -19.50
CA GLY A 12 29.16 -25.96 -19.85
C GLY A 12 28.97 -27.48 -19.71
N ASN A 13 29.96 -28.17 -19.14
CA ASN A 13 29.91 -29.62 -18.89
C ASN A 13 29.17 -30.01 -17.59
N LYS A 14 28.52 -29.06 -16.90
CA LYS A 14 27.76 -29.34 -15.67
C LYS A 14 26.28 -29.10 -15.88
N THR A 15 25.46 -30.09 -15.53
CA THR A 15 24.01 -29.95 -15.47
C THR A 15 23.61 -29.47 -14.08
N LYS A 16 22.98 -28.30 -13.96
CA LYS A 16 22.41 -27.83 -12.69
C LYS A 16 20.90 -28.10 -12.69
N LYS A 17 20.43 -28.74 -11.62
CA LYS A 17 18.99 -28.89 -11.34
C LYS A 17 18.48 -27.56 -10.78
N LEU A 18 17.68 -26.85 -11.58
CA LEU A 18 16.94 -25.69 -11.11
C LEU A 18 15.53 -26.14 -10.78
N ILE A 19 15.19 -26.08 -9.49
CA ILE A 19 13.80 -26.23 -9.08
C ILE A 19 13.13 -24.91 -9.41
N ALA A 20 12.32 -24.89 -10.47
CA ALA A 20 11.40 -23.79 -10.68
C ALA A 20 10.35 -23.90 -9.56
N ILE A 21 10.55 -23.13 -8.50
CA ILE A 21 9.55 -22.98 -7.45
C ILE A 21 8.42 -22.21 -8.12
N ASN A 22 7.28 -22.87 -8.31
CA ASN A 22 6.08 -22.19 -8.77
C ASN A 22 5.79 -21.10 -7.73
N LEU A 23 6.00 -19.84 -8.12
CA LEU A 23 5.81 -18.73 -7.21
C LEU A 23 4.31 -18.60 -6.96
N LYS A 24 3.94 -19.08 -5.77
CA LYS A 24 2.77 -18.71 -4.96
C LYS A 24 1.51 -19.52 -5.25
N GLU A 25 1.04 -20.18 -4.20
CA GLU A 25 -0.40 -20.28 -3.92
C GLU A 25 -0.99 -18.87 -4.13
N ASP A 26 -1.99 -18.73 -4.99
CA ASP A 26 -2.74 -17.49 -5.11
C ASP A 26 -3.37 -17.22 -3.74
N ILE A 27 -2.74 -16.33 -2.96
CA ILE A 27 -3.36 -15.79 -1.74
C ILE A 27 -4.50 -14.91 -2.25
N PHE A 28 -5.70 -15.48 -2.30
CA PHE A 28 -6.92 -14.72 -2.55
C PHE A 28 -7.21 -13.90 -1.30
N LEU A 29 -7.02 -12.59 -1.40
CA LEU A 29 -7.42 -11.64 -0.37
C LEU A 29 -8.88 -11.26 -0.62
N ASN A 30 -9.68 -11.18 0.44
CA ASN A 30 -11.03 -10.65 0.37
C ASN A 30 -10.97 -9.12 0.30
N ILE A 31 -10.94 -8.57 -0.91
CA ILE A 31 -10.86 -7.12 -1.11
C ILE A 31 -12.24 -6.50 -0.91
N HIS A 32 -12.38 -5.67 0.12
CA HIS A 32 -13.58 -4.89 0.37
C HIS A 32 -13.59 -3.61 -0.47
N HIS A 33 -12.55 -2.79 -0.31
CA HIS A 33 -12.44 -1.47 -0.94
C HIS A 33 -10.99 -1.09 -1.23
N VAL A 34 -10.72 -0.52 -2.40
CA VAL A 34 -9.39 0.02 -2.73
C VAL A 34 -9.52 1.24 -3.62
N ILE A 35 -8.84 2.32 -3.23
CA ILE A 35 -8.77 3.54 -4.03
C ILE A 35 -7.37 4.15 -3.94
N ALA A 36 -6.97 4.82 -5.01
CA ALA A 36 -5.75 5.63 -5.03
C ALA A 36 -6.11 7.10 -5.24
N HIS A 37 -5.35 7.98 -4.61
CA HIS A 37 -5.35 9.42 -4.81
C HIS A 37 -3.90 9.86 -5.04
N GLU A 38 -3.70 11.13 -5.39
CA GLU A 38 -2.36 11.69 -5.49
C GLU A 38 -2.19 12.85 -4.52
N LEU A 39 -1.09 12.82 -3.76
CA LEU A 39 -0.58 13.94 -2.99
C LEU A 39 0.47 14.63 -3.86
N ASP A 40 0.14 15.77 -4.44
CA ASP A 40 1.09 16.57 -5.23
C ASP A 40 1.88 17.48 -4.28
N LYS A 41 3.18 17.25 -4.19
CA LYS A 41 4.10 17.99 -3.32
C LYS A 41 5.54 17.81 -3.82
N LYS A 42 6.20 18.91 -4.14
CA LYS A 42 7.63 18.92 -4.48
C LYS A 42 8.47 19.19 -3.24
N ILE A 43 9.72 18.71 -3.26
CA ILE A 43 10.69 19.05 -2.22
C ILE A 43 10.88 20.57 -2.19
N ASP A 44 11.01 21.13 -0.99
CA ASP A 44 11.21 22.57 -0.74
C ASP A 44 10.06 23.51 -1.17
N ASP A 45 8.97 22.95 -1.72
CA ASP A 45 7.71 23.67 -1.94
C ASP A 45 6.81 23.53 -0.71
N LYS A 46 6.17 24.58 -0.24
CA LYS A 46 5.17 24.49 0.85
C LYS A 46 3.77 24.15 0.35
N ASN A 47 3.55 24.16 -0.96
CA ASN A 47 2.25 23.88 -1.54
C ASN A 47 2.06 22.37 -1.72
N ALA A 48 1.46 21.70 -0.73
CA ALA A 48 0.89 20.38 -0.93
C ALA A 48 -0.54 20.50 -1.46
N LYS A 49 -0.93 19.62 -2.39
CA LYS A 49 -2.29 19.55 -2.94
C LYS A 49 -2.75 18.09 -3.00
N LYS A 50 -4.04 17.87 -2.78
CA LYS A 50 -4.66 16.57 -3.06
C LYS A 50 -5.24 16.58 -4.47
N ILE A 51 -5.09 15.46 -5.17
CA ILE A 51 -5.74 15.14 -6.43
C ILE A 51 -6.56 13.88 -6.18
N ILE A 52 -7.87 14.03 -6.13
CA ILE A 52 -8.81 12.92 -5.92
C ILE A 52 -9.00 12.17 -7.23
N ASN A 53 -9.08 10.85 -7.15
CA ASN A 53 -9.25 10.00 -8.33
C ASN A 53 -10.69 10.07 -8.83
N PRO A 54 -10.93 10.63 -10.04
CA PRO A 54 -12.27 10.80 -10.57
C PRO A 54 -12.91 9.48 -11.02
N LYS A 55 -12.12 8.39 -11.16
CA LYS A 55 -12.61 7.08 -11.60
C LYS A 55 -13.19 6.23 -10.48
N GLY A 56 -13.06 6.66 -9.22
CA GLY A 56 -13.52 5.91 -8.05
C GLY A 56 -12.64 4.70 -7.71
N GLU A 57 -13.22 3.73 -7.04
CA GLU A 57 -12.52 2.53 -6.57
C GLU A 57 -12.03 1.62 -7.70
N PHE A 58 -10.99 0.85 -7.41
CA PHE A 58 -10.53 -0.20 -8.32
C PHE A 58 -11.46 -1.42 -8.26
N ASP A 59 -11.53 -2.16 -9.37
CA ASP A 59 -12.25 -3.43 -9.40
C ASP A 59 -11.60 -4.47 -8.47
N LYS A 60 -12.34 -4.85 -7.43
CA LYS A 60 -11.93 -5.85 -6.42
C LYS A 60 -11.65 -7.24 -7.00
N ASN A 61 -12.19 -7.56 -8.18
CA ASN A 61 -11.96 -8.83 -8.86
C ASN A 61 -10.72 -8.80 -9.77
N SER A 62 -10.03 -7.66 -9.88
CA SER A 62 -8.84 -7.53 -10.72
C SER A 62 -7.68 -8.37 -10.18
N SER A 63 -7.20 -9.31 -11.02
CA SER A 63 -6.00 -10.11 -10.71
C SER A 63 -4.75 -9.25 -10.51
N ILE A 64 -4.68 -8.08 -11.17
CA ILE A 64 -3.57 -7.14 -11.00
C ILE A 64 -3.64 -6.53 -9.59
N LEU A 65 -4.84 -6.13 -9.16
CA LEU A 65 -5.05 -5.56 -7.83
C LEU A 65 -4.72 -6.57 -6.73
N GLN A 66 -5.20 -7.81 -6.86
CA GLN A 66 -4.87 -8.91 -5.94
C GLN A 66 -3.35 -9.10 -5.80
N ARG A 67 -2.62 -9.17 -6.92
CA ARG A 67 -1.15 -9.29 -6.92
C ARG A 67 -0.47 -8.08 -6.29
N PHE A 68 -0.99 -6.87 -6.52
CA PHE A 68 -0.46 -5.64 -5.95
C PHE A 68 -0.60 -5.63 -4.42
N ILE A 69 -1.78 -5.93 -3.89
CA ILE A 69 -2.01 -5.97 -2.44
C ILE A 69 -1.17 -7.08 -1.79
N ALA A 70 -1.18 -8.30 -2.35
CA ALA A 70 -0.40 -9.40 -1.81
C ALA A 70 1.12 -9.11 -1.82
N SER A 71 1.62 -8.43 -2.86
CA SER A 71 3.02 -8.02 -2.92
C SER A 71 3.34 -6.94 -1.90
N THR A 72 2.43 -5.98 -1.71
CA THR A 72 2.60 -4.90 -0.74
C THR A 72 2.53 -5.41 0.70
N ASP A 73 1.55 -6.25 1.03
CA ASP A 73 1.44 -6.88 2.35
C ASP A 73 2.69 -7.73 2.66
N LYS A 74 3.19 -8.48 1.68
CA LYS A 74 4.46 -9.22 1.82
C LYS A 74 5.65 -8.29 2.07
N SER A 75 5.78 -7.20 1.32
CA SER A 75 6.85 -6.20 1.50
C SER A 75 6.76 -5.53 2.86
N TYR A 76 5.54 -5.24 3.33
CA TYR A 76 5.29 -4.64 4.63
C TYR A 76 5.60 -5.59 5.79
N LYS A 77 5.15 -6.85 5.75
CA LYS A 77 5.44 -7.88 6.78
C LYS A 77 6.94 -8.11 7.00
N ARG A 78 7.78 -7.82 6.01
CA ARG A 78 9.26 -7.89 6.12
C ARG A 78 9.87 -6.74 6.92
N ARG A 79 9.10 -5.72 7.29
CA ARG A 79 9.57 -4.53 8.03
C ARG A 79 9.09 -4.57 9.49
N PRO A 80 9.99 -4.80 10.47
CA PRO A 80 9.62 -5.06 11.87
C PRO A 80 9.06 -3.87 12.67
N LYS A 81 8.92 -2.66 12.09
CA LYS A 81 8.52 -1.43 12.79
C LYS A 81 7.22 -0.80 12.28
N ALA A 82 6.41 -1.57 11.56
CA ALA A 82 5.40 -0.97 10.70
C ALA A 82 3.98 -1.03 11.27
N LEU A 83 3.68 -1.94 12.21
CA LEU A 83 2.37 -2.07 12.85
C LEU A 83 2.15 -0.90 13.82
N GLY A 84 1.02 -0.20 13.66
CA GLY A 84 0.64 0.90 14.53
C GLY A 84 -0.64 0.57 15.28
N ASN A 85 -0.75 1.03 16.52
CA ASN A 85 -2.00 1.04 17.27
C ASN A 85 -2.63 2.43 17.19
N PHE A 86 -3.93 2.46 17.46
CA PHE A 86 -4.64 3.68 17.75
C PHE A 86 -4.13 4.28 19.06
N ASP A 87 -3.81 5.58 19.04
CA ASP A 87 -3.35 6.33 20.19
C ASP A 87 -4.58 6.76 21.03
N PRO A 88 -4.52 6.68 22.37
CA PRO A 88 -5.64 7.10 23.21
C PRO A 88 -5.98 8.60 23.05
N ASN A 89 -5.04 9.43 22.63
CA ASN A 89 -5.25 10.86 22.39
C ASN A 89 -5.80 11.12 20.97
N THR A 90 -7.10 10.90 20.79
CA THR A 90 -7.78 11.10 19.51
C THR A 90 -7.67 12.53 18.96
N ASN A 91 -7.51 13.54 19.82
CA ASN A 91 -7.38 14.95 19.41
C ASN A 91 -6.07 15.22 18.66
N ALA A 92 -5.01 14.46 18.95
CA ALA A 92 -3.74 14.57 18.25
C ALA A 92 -3.73 13.80 16.91
N TYR A 93 -4.64 12.84 16.73
CA TYR A 93 -4.61 11.89 15.60
C TYR A 93 -5.97 11.77 14.90
N PRO A 94 -6.38 12.81 14.16
CA PRO A 94 -7.71 12.87 13.55
C PRO A 94 -7.97 11.76 12.51
N LEU A 95 -6.93 11.20 11.89
CA LEU A 95 -7.07 10.08 10.96
C LEU A 95 -7.62 8.81 11.63
N GLN A 96 -7.31 8.59 12.91
CA GLN A 96 -7.86 7.49 13.69
C GLN A 96 -9.35 7.67 13.96
N ILE A 97 -9.81 8.90 14.20
CA ILE A 97 -11.23 9.19 14.37
C ILE A 97 -11.98 8.87 13.08
N LEU A 98 -11.48 9.34 11.93
CA LEU A 98 -12.10 9.06 10.64
C LEU A 98 -12.23 7.55 10.38
N LEU A 99 -11.14 6.81 10.64
CA LEU A 99 -11.14 5.38 10.40
C LEU A 99 -12.05 4.63 11.38
N ASN A 100 -12.06 4.99 12.66
CA ASN A 100 -12.99 4.41 13.63
C ASN A 100 -14.45 4.66 13.24
N ASN A 101 -14.77 5.86 12.76
CA ASN A 101 -16.12 6.19 12.29
C ASN A 101 -16.52 5.34 11.08
N TYR A 102 -15.60 5.07 10.15
CA TYR A 102 -15.85 4.14 9.04
C TYR A 102 -16.01 2.70 9.53
N LEU A 103 -15.17 2.26 10.47
CA LEU A 103 -15.18 0.89 10.97
C LEU A 103 -16.40 0.56 11.82
N SER A 104 -16.99 1.56 12.50
CA SER A 104 -18.21 1.42 13.28
C SER A 104 -19.49 1.39 12.45
N LEU A 105 -19.41 1.67 11.14
CA LEU A 105 -20.56 1.52 10.24
C LEU A 105 -20.95 0.05 10.14
N GLU A 106 -22.25 -0.20 10.32
CA GLU A 106 -22.87 -1.51 10.11
C GLU A 106 -22.66 -1.96 8.65
N ASN A 107 -22.87 -1.04 7.70
CA ASN A 107 -22.61 -1.23 6.28
C ASN A 107 -21.45 -0.35 5.82
N LYS A 108 -20.29 -0.98 5.61
CA LYS A 108 -19.10 -0.35 5.02
C LYS A 108 -19.24 -0.39 3.52
N ASP A 109 -19.89 0.63 2.96
CA ASP A 109 -20.14 0.74 1.53
C ASP A 109 -19.06 1.57 0.82
N SER A 110 -19.13 1.58 -0.52
CA SER A 110 -18.21 2.33 -1.38
C SER A 110 -18.21 3.83 -1.06
N LYS A 111 -19.40 4.39 -0.80
CA LYS A 111 -19.57 5.81 -0.53
C LYS A 111 -18.86 6.23 0.76
N SER A 112 -19.10 5.51 1.85
CA SER A 112 -18.46 5.79 3.14
C SER A 112 -16.95 5.60 3.09
N PHE A 113 -16.45 4.63 2.31
CA PHE A 113 -15.02 4.46 2.09
C PHE A 113 -14.40 5.64 1.33
N ILE A 114 -15.03 6.11 0.25
CA ILE A 114 -14.57 7.27 -0.51
C ILE A 114 -14.57 8.55 0.36
N GLU A 115 -15.64 8.77 1.14
CA GLU A 115 -15.71 9.91 2.06
C GLU A 115 -14.59 9.88 3.12
N LEU A 116 -14.27 8.69 3.64
CA LEU A 116 -13.13 8.49 4.53
C LEU A 116 -11.81 8.89 3.83
N THR A 117 -11.58 8.41 2.61
CA THR A 117 -10.29 8.57 1.92
C THR A 117 -10.06 10.02 1.50
N GLU A 118 -11.11 10.72 1.08
CA GLU A 118 -11.05 12.15 0.75
C GLU A 118 -10.73 13.02 1.95
N LYS A 119 -11.37 12.75 3.11
CA LYS A 119 -11.08 13.44 4.37
C LYS A 119 -9.67 13.10 4.87
N ALA A 120 -9.26 11.85 4.75
CA ALA A 120 -7.90 11.43 5.09
C ALA A 120 -6.85 12.17 4.25
N MET A 121 -7.12 12.41 2.96
CA MET A 121 -6.25 13.21 2.11
C MET A 121 -6.09 14.65 2.57
N ASP A 122 -7.13 15.29 3.13
CA ASP A 122 -7.00 16.64 3.70
C ASP A 122 -5.98 16.70 4.84
N TYR A 123 -6.00 15.69 5.72
CA TYR A 123 -5.01 15.57 6.79
C TYR A 123 -3.61 15.34 6.25
N LEU A 124 -3.45 14.48 5.23
CA LEU A 124 -2.15 14.21 4.61
C LEU A 124 -1.58 15.45 3.93
N VAL A 125 -2.41 16.25 3.25
CA VAL A 125 -2.01 17.53 2.64
C VAL A 125 -1.53 18.49 3.72
N ASN A 126 -2.31 18.68 4.79
CA ASN A 126 -1.94 19.58 5.88
C ASN A 126 -0.62 19.16 6.55
N ALA A 127 -0.43 17.85 6.79
CA ALA A 127 0.82 17.33 7.33
C ALA A 127 2.01 17.58 6.37
N ALA A 128 1.83 17.33 5.07
CA ALA A 128 2.88 17.51 4.07
C ALA A 128 3.27 18.97 3.84
N THR A 129 2.31 19.90 3.91
CA THR A 129 2.55 21.36 3.83
C THR A 129 3.51 21.84 4.91
N ASN A 130 3.43 21.26 6.10
CA ASN A 130 4.26 21.65 7.25
C ASN A 130 5.67 21.02 7.22
N ILE A 131 5.94 20.08 6.31
CA ILE A 131 7.22 19.38 6.21
C ILE A 131 7.91 19.78 4.89
N ILE A 132 8.87 20.71 4.97
CA ILE A 132 9.55 21.28 3.79
C ILE A 132 10.15 20.18 2.89
N LYS A 133 10.83 19.20 3.49
CA LYS A 133 11.50 18.11 2.78
C LYS A 133 10.58 16.94 2.39
N ALA A 134 9.29 17.00 2.70
CA ALA A 134 8.35 15.98 2.26
C ALA A 134 8.15 16.07 0.75
N THR A 135 7.95 14.90 0.13
CA THR A 135 7.58 14.76 -1.28
C THR A 135 6.26 14.02 -1.38
N GLY A 136 5.51 14.36 -2.42
CA GLY A 136 4.26 13.73 -2.79
C GLY A 136 4.41 12.32 -3.37
N GLY A 137 3.30 11.82 -3.90
CA GLY A 137 3.21 10.50 -4.50
C GLY A 137 1.77 10.00 -4.58
N ILE A 138 1.63 8.73 -4.96
CA ILE A 138 0.34 8.04 -4.99
C ILE A 138 0.01 7.56 -3.58
N VAL A 139 -1.14 8.00 -3.07
CA VAL A 139 -1.70 7.55 -1.79
C VAL A 139 -2.71 6.45 -2.07
N VAL A 140 -2.45 5.23 -1.62
CA VAL A 140 -3.36 4.09 -1.79
C VAL A 140 -3.99 3.73 -0.45
N PHE A 141 -5.32 3.69 -0.43
CA PHE A 141 -6.11 3.21 0.70
C PHE A 141 -6.70 1.86 0.35
N MET A 142 -6.54 0.89 1.25
CA MET A 142 -6.94 -0.49 1.01
C MET A 142 -7.63 -1.04 2.25
N HIS A 143 -8.84 -1.57 2.08
CA HIS A 143 -9.57 -2.36 3.06
C HIS A 143 -9.74 -3.77 2.47
N TYR A 144 -9.07 -4.74 3.06
CA TYR A 144 -9.09 -6.13 2.61
C TYR A 144 -8.92 -7.05 3.82
N ASP A 145 -9.60 -8.20 3.79
CA ASP A 145 -9.74 -9.10 4.94
C ASP A 145 -10.06 -8.28 6.21
N ASP A 146 -9.42 -8.63 7.33
CA ASP A 146 -9.46 -7.87 8.57
C ASP A 146 -8.38 -6.79 8.63
N SER A 147 -8.06 -6.11 7.53
CA SER A 147 -7.00 -5.11 7.51
C SER A 147 -7.35 -3.84 6.73
N PHE A 148 -6.93 -2.70 7.29
CA PHE A 148 -6.93 -1.42 6.60
C PHE A 148 -5.49 -0.92 6.46
N MET A 149 -5.11 -0.50 5.26
CA MET A 149 -3.76 -0.06 4.94
C MET A 149 -3.77 1.25 4.15
N ILE A 150 -2.94 2.19 4.58
CA ILE A 150 -2.65 3.43 3.85
C ILE A 150 -1.20 3.39 3.41
N LEU A 151 -0.95 3.65 2.12
CA LEU A 151 0.36 3.65 1.48
C LEU A 151 0.64 5.00 0.85
N LEU A 152 1.84 5.54 1.02
CA LEU A 152 2.38 6.58 0.16
C LEU A 152 3.50 6.00 -0.71
N LEU A 153 3.25 5.92 -2.01
CA LEU A 153 4.18 5.40 -3.01
C LEU A 153 4.77 6.55 -3.82
N SER A 154 6.09 6.67 -3.80
CA SER A 154 6.78 7.61 -4.68
C SER A 154 6.82 7.06 -6.11
N LYS A 155 6.67 7.96 -7.07
CA LYS A 155 6.95 7.68 -8.49
C LYS A 155 8.47 7.69 -8.69
N LYS A 156 8.97 6.72 -9.45
CA LYS A 156 10.37 6.69 -9.90
C LYS A 156 10.41 6.34 -11.39
N THR A 157 11.35 6.96 -12.10
CA THR A 157 11.69 6.53 -13.45
C THR A 157 12.47 5.23 -13.35
N VAL A 158 12.01 4.19 -14.03
CA VAL A 158 12.72 2.93 -14.22
C VAL A 158 12.96 2.73 -15.70
N PHE A 159 14.07 2.09 -16.04
CA PHE A 159 14.34 1.71 -17.43
C PHE A 159 13.90 0.28 -17.65
N ASN A 160 13.17 0.05 -18.74
CA ASN A 160 12.81 -1.27 -19.21
C ASN A 160 13.45 -1.52 -20.58
N ILE A 161 13.67 -2.79 -20.91
CA ILE A 161 14.10 -3.19 -22.25
C ILE A 161 13.04 -4.13 -22.80
N ASN A 162 12.38 -3.70 -23.87
CA ASN A 162 11.40 -4.50 -24.60
C ASN A 162 11.82 -4.58 -26.06
N ASN A 163 11.90 -5.79 -26.63
CA ASN A 163 12.40 -6.03 -27.99
C ASN A 163 13.74 -5.33 -28.30
N PHE A 164 14.68 -5.36 -27.35
CA PHE A 164 15.99 -4.69 -27.45
C PHE A 164 15.94 -3.16 -27.59
N VAL A 165 14.79 -2.54 -27.34
CA VAL A 165 14.64 -1.09 -27.26
C VAL A 165 14.60 -0.69 -25.79
N LEU A 166 15.43 0.30 -25.42
CA LEU A 166 15.43 0.89 -24.10
C LEU A 166 14.28 1.90 -24.01
N GLU A 167 13.40 1.72 -23.02
CA GLU A 167 12.28 2.64 -22.73
C GLU A 167 12.35 3.08 -21.26
N ASP A 168 11.90 4.30 -20.98
CA ASP A 168 11.66 4.77 -19.63
C ASP A 168 10.18 4.55 -19.25
N LEU A 169 9.97 4.14 -18.00
CA LEU A 169 8.65 3.92 -17.43
C LEU A 169 8.57 4.65 -16.10
N GLU A 170 7.45 5.31 -15.84
CA GLU A 170 7.12 5.75 -14.49
C GLU A 170 6.56 4.56 -13.70
N ALA A 171 7.33 4.08 -12.74
CA ALA A 171 6.93 3.00 -11.86
C ALA A 171 6.68 3.50 -10.44
N MET A 172 5.71 2.89 -9.77
CA MET A 172 5.53 3.05 -8.34
C MET A 172 6.57 2.23 -7.58
N ASP A 173 7.22 2.84 -6.60
CA ASP A 173 8.20 2.14 -5.78
C ASP A 173 7.58 1.47 -4.55
N ILE A 174 7.18 0.20 -4.71
CA ILE A 174 6.66 -0.65 -3.62
C ILE A 174 7.78 -1.07 -2.66
N GLU A 175 9.05 -1.02 -3.07
CA GLU A 175 10.16 -1.44 -2.21
C GLU A 175 10.62 -0.32 -1.29
N SER A 176 10.51 0.94 -1.74
CA SER A 176 10.84 2.13 -0.94
C SER A 176 9.64 2.72 -0.18
N LEU A 177 8.59 1.93 0.09
CA LEU A 177 7.41 2.29 0.91
C LEU A 177 7.77 3.32 1.99
N ARG A 178 7.44 4.59 1.77
CA ARG A 178 7.94 5.67 2.63
C ARG A 178 7.08 5.81 3.88
N VAL A 179 5.78 5.68 3.69
CA VAL A 179 4.79 5.68 4.77
C VAL A 179 3.81 4.55 4.50
N CYS A 180 3.73 3.62 5.45
CA CYS A 180 2.69 2.60 5.47
C CYS A 180 2.21 2.43 6.91
N ARG A 181 0.89 2.41 7.07
CA ARG A 181 0.22 2.02 8.31
C ARG A 181 -0.78 0.94 7.97
N ARG A 182 -0.66 -0.22 8.62
CA ARG A 182 -1.65 -1.29 8.59
C ARG A 182 -2.29 -1.38 9.97
N LEU A 183 -3.61 -1.38 9.99
CA LEU A 183 -4.41 -1.73 11.14
C LEU A 183 -5.04 -3.08 10.84
N THR A 184 -4.88 -4.02 11.77
CA THR A 184 -5.44 -5.37 11.64
C THR A 184 -6.49 -5.54 12.74
N PHE A 185 -7.69 -5.95 12.35
CA PHE A 185 -8.87 -6.09 13.19
C PHE A 185 -8.97 -7.50 13.77
N LEU A 186 -7.93 -7.97 14.48
CA LEU A 186 -8.05 -9.21 15.22
C LEU A 186 -8.77 -8.95 16.55
N ARG A 187 -9.84 -9.71 16.82
CA ARG A 187 -10.34 -9.90 18.18
C ARG A 187 -9.20 -10.53 19.00
N GLU A 188 -8.78 -9.81 20.02
CA GLU A 188 -7.80 -10.19 21.04
C GLU A 188 -6.31 -10.19 20.64
N LEU A 189 -5.61 -9.25 21.30
CA LEU A 189 -4.26 -9.36 21.87
C LEU A 189 -3.09 -9.71 20.94
N THR A 190 -2.28 -8.70 20.60
CA THR A 190 -0.89 -8.67 21.09
C THR A 190 -0.33 -7.24 21.05
N TYR A 191 -0.01 -6.73 22.23
CA TYR A 191 0.73 -5.49 22.44
C TYR A 191 2.15 -5.65 21.89
N GLU A 192 2.57 -4.79 20.95
CA GLU A 192 3.98 -4.42 20.85
C GLU A 192 4.19 -3.10 20.07
N LYS A 193 4.75 -2.12 20.80
CA LYS A 193 5.46 -0.88 20.41
C LYS A 193 4.73 0.21 19.61
N GLU A 194 4.52 1.32 20.32
CA GLU A 194 4.21 2.66 19.81
C GLU A 194 5.11 3.05 18.63
N THR A 195 4.50 3.46 17.52
CA THR A 195 5.19 4.20 16.47
C THR A 195 4.53 5.56 16.33
N ARG A 196 5.27 6.62 16.67
CA ARG A 196 4.81 8.01 16.59
C ARG A 196 4.25 8.32 15.20
N ILE A 197 3.10 8.98 15.20
CA ILE A 197 2.31 9.34 14.03
C ILE A 197 2.78 10.75 13.62
N PHE A 198 3.44 10.84 12.46
CA PHE A 198 3.91 12.09 11.86
C PHE A 198 4.78 12.98 12.78
N THR A 199 6.08 12.70 12.81
CA THR A 199 7.12 13.70 13.12
C THR A 199 8.09 13.76 11.95
#